data_AF-X1NP33-F1
#
_entry.id   AF-X1NP33-F1
#
_cell.length_a   1.000
_cell.length_b   1.000
_cell.length_c   1.000
_cell.angle_alpha   90.00
_cell.angle_beta   90.00
_cell.angle_gamma   90.00
#
_symmetry.space_group_name_H-M   'P 1'
#
loop_
_entity.id
_entity.type
_entity.pdbx_description
1 polymer ?
#
loop_
_entity_poly.entity_id
_entity_poly.type
_entity_poly.pdbx_seq_one_letter_code
_entity_poly.pdbx_strand_id
1 'polypeptide(L)'
;ESYTDVINSILWDNLGNDGAQISIATGLEFDQRPSTVTVSYSDISGWRDPPEGVPKRTNGAEWVDPNAVFVDAGCFLDWDFNSIIEANPLFVNGYYLSQKAVGQMTDSPCVDAGSAAASSPDIGMYQYTTRIDGVSDAYIVDIGYHYVIDLLDLTITVVGENGTVEPGGTTTYNRDAVVTVRAIPDPGYRVKGWYDVNDVLVSIEATLEVVISIPTVISNFKFQILNLFVEFELRGTTEVSGGGDAIQMAIDAAKNGETLIV
;
A
#
# COMPACT_ATOMS: atom_id res chain seq x y z
N GLU A 1 -8.81 -31.71 19.01
CA GLU A 1 -7.78 -31.49 18.00
C GLU A 1 -8.32 -30.53 16.96
N SER A 2 -7.51 -29.59 16.52
CA SER A 2 -7.84 -28.67 15.43
C SER A 2 -6.89 -28.91 14.27
N TYR A 3 -7.42 -28.87 13.05
CA TYR A 3 -6.63 -28.90 11.83
C TYR A 3 -6.95 -27.64 11.02
N THR A 4 -5.94 -26.94 10.56
CA THR A 4 -6.10 -25.68 9.83
C THR A 4 -5.07 -25.57 8.71
N ASP A 5 -5.52 -25.21 7.53
CA ASP A 5 -4.65 -24.87 6.40
C ASP A 5 -4.51 -23.34 6.30
N VAL A 6 -3.28 -22.86 6.22
CA VAL A 6 -2.94 -21.47 5.91
C VAL A 6 -2.34 -21.47 4.50
N ILE A 7 -3.08 -20.89 3.56
CA ILE A 7 -2.74 -20.88 2.14
C ILE A 7 -3.03 -19.51 1.53
N ASN A 8 -2.24 -19.09 0.54
CA ASN A 8 -2.38 -17.80 -0.18
C ASN A 8 -2.46 -16.60 0.77
N SER A 9 -1.71 -16.65 1.87
CA SER A 9 -1.82 -15.70 2.97
C SER A 9 -0.56 -14.85 3.12
N ILE A 10 -0.72 -13.60 3.58
CA ILE A 10 0.39 -12.74 3.96
C ILE A 10 0.32 -12.53 5.48
N LEU A 11 1.40 -12.91 6.19
CA LEU A 11 1.56 -12.70 7.62
C LEU A 11 2.79 -11.84 7.86
N TRP A 12 2.53 -10.55 8.02
CA TRP A 12 3.56 -9.51 8.05
C TRP A 12 3.31 -8.54 9.20
N ASP A 13 4.38 -8.11 9.86
CA ASP A 13 4.38 -7.08 10.92
C ASP A 13 3.39 -7.34 12.08
N ASN A 14 2.97 -8.59 12.28
CA ASN A 14 2.19 -8.96 13.46
C ASN A 14 3.05 -8.92 14.73
N LEU A 15 2.39 -8.65 15.87
CA LEU A 15 3.00 -8.67 17.19
C LEU A 15 2.42 -9.83 18.00
N GLY A 16 3.29 -10.68 18.53
CA GLY A 16 2.92 -11.79 19.41
C GLY A 16 4.02 -12.06 20.42
N ASN A 17 3.64 -12.56 21.61
CA ASN A 17 4.60 -12.94 22.65
C ASN A 17 5.35 -14.23 22.27
N ASP A 18 4.63 -15.18 21.66
CA ASP A 18 5.17 -16.44 21.17
C ASP A 18 4.69 -16.62 19.72
N GLY A 19 5.63 -16.64 18.76
CA GLY A 19 5.30 -16.77 17.34
C GLY A 19 4.52 -15.57 16.80
N ALA A 20 5.22 -14.48 16.53
CA ALA A 20 4.63 -13.20 16.14
C ALA A 20 3.68 -13.30 14.94
N GLN A 21 3.99 -14.16 13.97
CA GLN A 21 3.16 -14.39 12.78
C GLN A 21 2.19 -15.56 12.96
N ILE A 22 2.65 -16.66 13.55
CA ILE A 22 1.84 -17.86 13.79
C ILE A 22 2.17 -18.43 15.17
N SER A 23 1.14 -18.73 15.96
CA SER A 23 1.27 -19.45 17.23
C SER A 23 0.34 -20.65 17.26
N ILE A 24 0.91 -21.84 17.42
CA ILE A 24 0.18 -23.12 17.44
C ILE A 24 0.23 -23.70 18.86
N ALA A 25 -0.86 -23.54 19.60
CA ALA A 25 -0.93 -23.90 21.02
C ALA A 25 -1.91 -25.04 21.33
N THR A 26 -1.67 -25.74 22.44
CA THR A 26 -2.41 -26.96 22.84
C THR A 26 -3.64 -26.68 23.72
N GLY A 27 -4.31 -25.54 23.59
CA GLY A 27 -5.47 -25.22 24.44
C GLY A 27 -5.07 -24.95 25.90
N LEU A 28 -5.71 -25.59 26.88
CA LEU A 28 -5.44 -25.35 28.31
C LEU A 28 -4.56 -26.45 28.91
N GLU A 29 -3.74 -26.11 29.92
CA GLU A 29 -2.82 -27.04 30.61
C GLU A 29 -3.51 -28.32 31.11
N PHE A 30 -4.76 -28.22 31.55
CA PHE A 30 -5.55 -29.34 32.08
C PHE A 30 -6.59 -29.90 31.10
N ASP A 31 -6.70 -29.35 29.89
CA ASP A 31 -7.55 -29.86 28.80
C ASP A 31 -6.79 -29.64 27.48
N GLN A 32 -5.68 -30.38 27.33
CA GLN A 32 -4.81 -30.27 26.18
C GLN A 32 -5.57 -30.70 24.92
N ARG A 33 -5.59 -29.81 23.93
CA ARG A 33 -6.16 -30.03 22.60
C ARG A 33 -5.11 -29.64 21.57
N PRO A 34 -4.20 -30.55 21.24
CA PRO A 34 -3.20 -30.30 20.22
C PRO A 34 -3.80 -29.84 18.90
N SER A 35 -3.08 -28.93 18.24
CA SER A 35 -3.45 -28.38 16.94
C SER A 35 -2.39 -28.71 15.90
N THR A 36 -2.84 -28.95 14.67
CA THR A 36 -2.00 -29.10 13.50
C THR A 36 -2.30 -27.96 12.54
N VAL A 37 -1.25 -27.26 12.09
CA VAL A 37 -1.37 -26.25 11.03
C VAL A 37 -0.51 -26.66 9.86
N THR A 38 -1.09 -26.63 8.67
CA THR A 38 -0.37 -26.79 7.40
C THR A 38 -0.23 -25.42 6.75
N VAL A 39 0.98 -25.05 6.35
CA VAL A 39 1.27 -23.74 5.74
C VAL A 39 1.91 -23.92 4.37
N SER A 40 1.32 -23.30 3.35
CA SER A 40 1.82 -23.32 1.97
C SER A 40 1.45 -22.03 1.24
N TYR A 41 2.15 -21.72 0.13
CA TYR A 41 1.86 -20.59 -0.76
C TYR A 41 1.57 -19.28 -0.02
N SER A 42 2.43 -18.90 0.90
CA SER A 42 2.20 -17.75 1.78
C SER A 42 3.47 -16.91 1.92
N ASP A 43 3.32 -15.63 2.21
CA ASP A 43 4.43 -14.70 2.48
C ASP A 43 4.46 -14.38 3.97
N ILE A 44 5.49 -14.87 4.67
CA ILE A 44 5.56 -14.82 6.13
C ILE A 44 6.85 -14.13 6.52
N SER A 45 6.76 -13.14 7.40
CA SER A 45 7.94 -12.39 7.85
C SER A 45 8.70 -13.11 8.96
N GLY A 46 10.02 -12.98 8.95
CA GLY A 46 10.90 -13.35 10.06
C GLY A 46 11.17 -14.84 10.21
N TRP A 47 10.57 -15.72 9.41
CA TRP A 47 10.71 -17.16 9.64
C TRP A 47 12.10 -17.72 9.29
N ARG A 48 12.91 -17.00 8.49
CA ARG A 48 14.33 -17.35 8.24
C ARG A 48 15.30 -16.47 9.02
N ASP A 49 14.83 -15.68 10.00
CA ASP A 49 15.71 -14.87 10.84
C ASP A 49 16.24 -15.72 11.99
N PRO A 50 17.51 -16.17 11.95
CA PRO A 50 18.05 -16.88 13.10
C PRO A 50 18.41 -15.88 14.21
N PRO A 51 18.66 -16.35 15.45
CA PRO A 51 19.16 -15.50 16.53
C PRO A 51 20.41 -14.71 16.12
N GLU A 52 20.60 -13.54 16.72
CA GLU A 52 21.75 -12.66 16.46
C GLU A 52 23.08 -13.43 16.54
N GLY A 53 23.92 -13.28 15.51
CA GLY A 53 25.21 -13.97 15.41
C GLY A 53 25.17 -15.35 14.74
N VAL A 54 24.00 -15.86 14.37
CA VAL A 54 23.84 -17.06 13.54
C VAL A 54 23.62 -16.65 12.08
N PRO A 55 24.34 -17.22 11.09
CA PRO A 55 24.11 -16.90 9.68
C PRO A 55 22.71 -17.34 9.23
N LYS A 56 22.01 -16.46 8.47
CA LYS A 56 20.79 -16.84 7.73
C LYS A 56 21.11 -18.04 6.85
N ARG A 57 20.37 -19.13 7.01
CA ARG A 57 20.54 -20.31 6.15
C ARG A 57 19.85 -20.05 4.82
N THR A 58 20.60 -20.11 3.73
CA THR A 58 20.06 -20.03 2.37
C THR A 58 20.00 -21.45 1.76
N ASN A 59 18.83 -21.82 1.23
CA ASN A 59 18.49 -23.06 0.51
C ASN A 59 18.25 -24.31 1.39
N GLY A 60 16.97 -24.69 1.55
CA GLY A 60 16.53 -25.97 2.14
C GLY A 60 16.47 -26.04 3.67
N ALA A 61 16.22 -24.92 4.36
CA ALA A 61 16.28 -24.91 5.83
C ALA A 61 15.10 -25.68 6.45
N GLU A 62 15.36 -26.84 7.08
CA GLU A 62 14.44 -27.61 7.95
C GLU A 62 14.14 -26.89 9.30
N TRP A 63 14.20 -25.56 9.31
CA TRP A 63 14.09 -24.77 10.52
C TRP A 63 13.30 -23.49 10.26
N VAL A 64 12.38 -23.21 11.18
CA VAL A 64 11.48 -22.06 11.17
C VAL A 64 11.76 -21.29 12.47
N ASP A 65 11.96 -19.98 12.41
CA ASP A 65 12.25 -19.18 13.61
C ASP A 65 11.05 -19.22 14.59
N PRO A 66 11.22 -19.73 15.82
CA PRO A 66 10.15 -19.74 16.83
C PRO A 66 9.66 -18.35 17.23
N ASN A 67 10.44 -17.28 17.00
CA ASN A 67 9.95 -15.93 17.25
C ASN A 67 8.88 -15.51 16.24
N ALA A 68 8.96 -16.00 14.99
CA ALA A 68 7.97 -15.75 13.96
C ALA A 68 6.85 -16.80 13.99
N VAL A 69 7.20 -18.07 14.17
CA VAL A 69 6.28 -19.22 14.12
C VAL A 69 6.52 -20.14 15.31
N PHE A 70 5.66 -20.04 16.32
CA PHE A 70 5.76 -20.85 17.52
C PHE A 70 4.90 -22.12 17.43
N VAL A 71 5.46 -23.25 17.88
CA VAL A 71 4.78 -24.53 17.97
C VAL A 71 4.92 -25.07 19.39
N ASP A 72 3.82 -25.15 20.11
CA ASP A 72 3.76 -25.65 21.47
C ASP A 72 3.93 -27.18 21.55
N ALA A 73 4.22 -27.68 22.73
CA ALA A 73 4.39 -29.11 22.97
C ALA A 73 3.15 -29.91 22.58
N GLY A 74 3.34 -30.89 21.70
CA GLY A 74 2.28 -31.77 21.20
C GLY A 74 1.53 -31.23 19.98
N CYS A 75 1.74 -29.97 19.59
CA CYS A 75 1.24 -29.42 18.34
C CYS A 75 2.13 -29.79 17.15
N PHE A 76 1.59 -29.66 15.95
CA PHE A 76 2.29 -30.01 14.72
C PHE A 76 2.22 -28.88 13.69
N LEU A 77 3.34 -28.64 13.03
CA LEU A 77 3.45 -27.74 11.90
C LEU A 77 3.87 -28.55 10.68
N ASP A 78 3.05 -28.53 9.65
CA ASP A 78 3.41 -28.98 8.31
C ASP A 78 3.74 -27.75 7.47
N TRP A 79 4.98 -27.65 6.98
CA TRP A 79 5.52 -26.43 6.38
C TRP A 79 6.13 -26.72 5.02
N ASP A 80 5.53 -26.18 3.97
CA ASP A 80 6.07 -26.30 2.62
C ASP A 80 7.14 -25.24 2.35
N PHE A 81 8.39 -25.56 2.69
CA PHE A 81 9.55 -24.68 2.49
C PHE A 81 9.74 -24.16 1.06
N ASN A 82 9.12 -24.78 0.06
CA ASN A 82 9.25 -24.36 -1.33
C ASN A 82 8.22 -23.30 -1.75
N SER A 83 7.12 -23.17 -1.02
CA SER A 83 6.04 -22.22 -1.35
C SER A 83 5.92 -21.08 -0.36
N ILE A 84 6.70 -21.07 0.73
CA ILE A 84 6.74 -19.93 1.64
C ILE A 84 7.79 -18.91 1.21
N ILE A 85 7.32 -17.69 0.97
CA ILE A 85 8.11 -16.51 0.65
C ILE A 85 8.43 -15.76 1.95
N GLU A 86 9.56 -15.04 1.94
CA GLU A 86 9.87 -14.03 2.93
C GLU A 86 10.46 -12.83 2.20
N ALA A 87 9.58 -11.97 1.72
CA ALA A 87 9.96 -10.72 1.08
C ALA A 87 8.93 -9.65 1.43
N ASN A 88 9.32 -8.37 1.39
CA ASN A 88 8.34 -7.30 1.61
C ASN A 88 7.19 -7.50 0.61
N PRO A 89 5.92 -7.61 1.04
CA PRO A 89 4.78 -7.80 0.15
C PRO A 89 4.55 -6.62 -0.80
N LEU A 90 5.21 -5.48 -0.55
CA LEU A 90 5.13 -4.27 -1.36
C LEU A 90 3.68 -3.83 -1.54
N PHE A 91 2.98 -3.73 -0.42
CA PHE A 91 1.65 -3.16 -0.42
C PHE A 91 1.68 -1.72 -0.93
N VAL A 92 0.71 -1.39 -1.76
CA VAL A 92 0.43 -0.01 -2.17
C VAL A 92 -0.96 0.32 -1.67
N ASN A 93 -1.04 1.27 -0.73
CA ASN A 93 -2.29 1.91 -0.36
C ASN A 93 -3.37 0.95 0.12
N GLY A 94 -3.24 0.49 1.37
CA GLY A 94 -4.04 -0.61 1.90
C GLY A 94 -3.32 -1.93 1.64
N TYR A 95 -4.04 -2.95 1.17
CA TYR A 95 -3.50 -4.29 0.89
C TYR A 95 -3.40 -4.61 -0.60
N TYR A 96 -3.53 -3.63 -1.50
CA TYR A 96 -3.23 -3.86 -2.92
C TYR A 96 -1.74 -4.17 -3.07
N LEU A 97 -1.40 -5.06 -4.00
CA LEU A 97 -0.04 -5.43 -4.34
C LEU A 97 0.52 -4.44 -5.37
N SER A 98 1.76 -4.00 -5.18
CA SER A 98 2.47 -3.21 -6.20
C SER A 98 2.60 -4.00 -7.50
N GLN A 99 2.29 -3.38 -8.64
CA GLN A 99 2.39 -3.91 -9.99
C GLN A 99 2.84 -2.83 -10.98
N LYS A 100 3.86 -3.12 -11.77
CA LYS A 100 4.38 -2.22 -12.82
C LYS A 100 3.37 -1.91 -13.91
N ALA A 101 2.40 -2.82 -14.11
CA ALA A 101 1.33 -2.66 -15.08
C ALA A 101 0.52 -1.36 -14.88
N VAL A 102 0.51 -0.81 -13.65
CA VAL A 102 -0.18 0.45 -13.29
C VAL A 102 0.79 1.58 -12.93
N GLY A 103 2.05 1.49 -13.40
CA GLY A 103 3.05 2.54 -13.24
C GLY A 103 3.75 2.54 -11.88
N GLN A 104 3.54 1.53 -11.03
CA GLN A 104 4.30 1.38 -9.79
C GLN A 104 5.72 0.86 -10.08
N MET A 105 6.66 1.13 -9.18
CA MET A 105 8.09 0.95 -9.45
C MET A 105 8.51 -0.51 -9.60
N THR A 106 7.88 -1.42 -8.86
CA THR A 106 8.21 -2.84 -8.91
C THR A 106 6.98 -3.72 -8.70
N ASP A 107 7.03 -4.95 -9.18
CA ASP A 107 5.99 -5.94 -8.89
C ASP A 107 6.25 -6.51 -7.49
N SER A 108 5.16 -6.70 -6.74
CA SER A 108 5.17 -7.42 -5.47
C SER A 108 5.60 -8.87 -5.68
N PRO A 109 6.37 -9.46 -4.75
CA PRO A 109 6.70 -10.88 -4.78
C PRO A 109 5.47 -11.80 -4.62
N CYS A 110 4.33 -11.24 -4.17
CA CYS A 110 3.08 -11.97 -3.98
C CYS A 110 2.24 -12.09 -5.27
N VAL A 111 2.62 -11.41 -6.35
CA VAL A 111 1.91 -11.48 -7.64
C VAL A 111 2.23 -12.82 -8.32
N ASP A 112 1.20 -13.51 -8.82
CA ASP A 112 1.28 -14.81 -9.48
C ASP A 112 2.00 -15.91 -8.64
N ALA A 113 1.96 -15.80 -7.31
CA ALA A 113 2.75 -16.64 -6.40
C ALA A 113 1.93 -17.70 -5.63
N GLY A 114 0.61 -17.69 -5.78
CA GLY A 114 -0.29 -18.55 -5.02
C GLY A 114 -0.42 -19.99 -5.53
N SER A 115 -1.39 -20.69 -4.95
CA SER A 115 -1.48 -22.16 -4.98
C SER A 115 -1.97 -22.76 -6.29
N ALA A 116 -2.71 -22.01 -7.10
CA ALA A 116 -3.35 -22.50 -8.31
C ALA A 116 -3.78 -21.35 -9.21
N ALA A 117 -4.38 -21.67 -10.36
CA ALA A 117 -4.90 -20.65 -11.25
C ALA A 117 -6.02 -19.82 -10.59
N ALA A 118 -6.00 -18.49 -10.75
CA ALA A 118 -7.02 -17.57 -10.21
C ALA A 118 -8.45 -17.91 -10.68
N SER A 119 -8.55 -18.52 -11.87
CA SER A 119 -9.81 -18.96 -12.49
C SER A 119 -10.28 -20.36 -12.06
N SER A 120 -9.50 -21.08 -11.25
CA SER A 120 -9.91 -22.38 -10.72
C SER A 120 -11.20 -22.25 -9.92
N PRO A 121 -12.20 -23.15 -10.09
CA PRO A 121 -13.46 -23.06 -9.37
C PRO A 121 -13.31 -23.14 -7.84
N ASP A 122 -12.24 -23.79 -7.36
CA ASP A 122 -11.95 -23.91 -5.92
C ASP A 122 -11.19 -22.70 -5.36
N ILE A 123 -10.68 -21.81 -6.23
CA ILE A 123 -10.01 -20.55 -5.86
C ILE A 123 -10.93 -19.36 -6.10
N GLY A 124 -11.46 -19.21 -7.31
CA GLY A 124 -12.49 -18.22 -7.66
C GLY A 124 -12.05 -16.76 -7.59
N MET A 125 -10.75 -16.48 -7.45
CA MET A 125 -10.24 -15.12 -7.22
C MET A 125 -10.22 -14.24 -8.47
N TYR A 126 -10.42 -14.81 -9.67
CA TYR A 126 -10.55 -14.05 -10.93
C TYR A 126 -11.70 -13.01 -10.96
N GLN A 127 -12.62 -13.04 -9.99
CA GLN A 127 -13.70 -12.06 -9.84
C GLN A 127 -13.31 -10.85 -8.98
N TYR A 128 -12.11 -10.89 -8.40
CA TYR A 128 -11.57 -9.91 -7.46
C TYR A 128 -10.24 -9.37 -7.98
N THR A 129 -9.62 -8.46 -7.23
CA THR A 129 -8.39 -7.79 -7.65
C THR A 129 -7.47 -7.50 -6.47
N THR A 130 -6.17 -7.62 -6.74
CA THR A 130 -5.07 -7.15 -5.88
C THR A 130 -4.47 -5.85 -6.40
N ARG A 131 -5.01 -5.27 -7.48
CA ARG A 131 -4.48 -4.06 -8.12
C ARG A 131 -5.33 -2.83 -7.85
N ILE A 132 -4.67 -1.69 -7.76
CA ILE A 132 -5.33 -0.39 -7.55
C ILE A 132 -6.22 0.06 -8.73
N ASP A 133 -6.01 -0.45 -9.94
CA ASP A 133 -6.85 -0.16 -11.12
C ASP A 133 -8.03 -1.15 -11.28
N GLY A 134 -8.14 -2.11 -10.35
CA GLY A 134 -9.21 -3.09 -10.28
C GLY A 134 -9.26 -4.09 -11.42
N VAL A 135 -8.16 -4.30 -12.15
CA VAL A 135 -8.06 -5.41 -13.11
C VAL A 135 -8.16 -6.73 -12.35
N SER A 136 -9.04 -7.61 -12.82
CA SER A 136 -9.23 -8.95 -12.28
C SER A 136 -7.92 -9.71 -12.12
N ASP A 137 -7.81 -10.45 -11.02
CA ASP A 137 -6.73 -11.41 -10.83
C ASP A 137 -6.74 -12.47 -11.94
N ALA A 138 -5.56 -12.90 -12.38
CA ALA A 138 -5.38 -13.72 -13.57
C ALA A 138 -4.21 -14.69 -13.40
N TYR A 139 -4.04 -15.63 -14.34
CA TYR A 139 -2.98 -16.63 -14.29
C TYR A 139 -2.95 -17.41 -12.96
N ILE A 140 -1.90 -17.29 -12.15
CA ILE A 140 -1.79 -17.91 -10.82
C ILE A 140 -2.35 -16.91 -9.82
N VAL A 141 -3.16 -17.38 -8.88
CA VAL A 141 -3.75 -16.49 -7.87
C VAL A 141 -2.67 -15.72 -7.12
N ASP A 142 -2.89 -14.43 -6.93
CA ASP A 142 -2.00 -13.63 -6.09
C ASP A 142 -2.08 -14.11 -4.61
N ILE A 143 -1.02 -13.94 -3.84
CA ILE A 143 -1.04 -14.20 -2.40
C ILE A 143 -1.60 -12.95 -1.69
N GLY A 144 -2.53 -13.14 -0.76
CA GLY A 144 -3.04 -12.07 0.10
C GLY A 144 -4.46 -11.61 -0.21
N TYR A 145 -4.78 -10.38 0.19
CA TYR A 145 -6.15 -9.88 0.20
C TYR A 145 -6.62 -9.43 -1.19
N HIS A 146 -7.78 -9.96 -1.59
CA HIS A 146 -8.43 -9.67 -2.86
C HIS A 146 -9.63 -8.74 -2.64
N TYR A 147 -9.59 -7.55 -3.23
CA TYR A 147 -10.67 -6.58 -3.19
C TYR A 147 -11.77 -6.94 -4.18
N VAL A 148 -13.02 -6.62 -3.82
CA VAL A 148 -14.11 -6.57 -4.79
C VAL A 148 -13.78 -5.51 -5.84
N ILE A 149 -14.09 -5.79 -7.10
CA ILE A 149 -13.92 -4.84 -8.19
C ILE A 149 -15.12 -3.89 -8.21
N ASP A 150 -14.87 -2.63 -7.86
CA ASP A 150 -15.83 -1.54 -7.83
C ASP A 150 -15.14 -0.24 -8.29
N LEU A 151 -15.24 0.06 -9.58
CA LEU A 151 -14.39 1.05 -10.24
C LEU A 151 -14.97 2.47 -10.17
N LEU A 152 -14.12 3.45 -9.84
CA LEU A 152 -14.42 4.89 -9.86
C LEU A 152 -13.38 5.65 -10.68
N ASP A 153 -13.77 6.79 -11.23
CA ASP A 153 -12.87 7.66 -11.99
C ASP A 153 -12.36 8.80 -11.11
N LEU A 154 -11.04 9.00 -11.10
CA LEU A 154 -10.41 10.21 -10.59
C LEU A 154 -10.02 11.11 -11.77
N THR A 155 -10.61 12.29 -11.84
CA THR A 155 -10.26 13.33 -12.82
C THR A 155 -9.49 14.44 -12.13
N ILE A 156 -8.26 14.68 -12.58
CA ILE A 156 -7.44 15.80 -12.14
C ILE A 156 -7.29 16.81 -13.27
N THR A 157 -7.68 18.05 -12.98
CA THR A 157 -7.64 19.17 -13.93
C THR A 157 -6.64 20.22 -13.47
N VAL A 158 -5.67 20.55 -14.32
CA VAL A 158 -4.83 21.73 -14.13
C VAL A 158 -5.60 22.98 -14.56
N VAL A 159 -5.72 23.95 -13.67
CA VAL A 159 -6.34 25.25 -13.95
C VAL A 159 -5.23 26.21 -14.40
N GLY A 160 -5.27 26.63 -15.67
CA GLY A 160 -4.23 27.44 -16.31
C GLY A 160 -3.15 26.60 -17.01
N GLU A 161 -1.96 27.16 -17.20
CA GLU A 161 -0.89 26.57 -18.04
C GLU A 161 0.48 26.45 -17.35
N ASN A 162 0.57 26.58 -16.01
CA ASN A 162 1.85 26.79 -15.30
C ASN A 162 2.37 25.57 -14.50
N GLY A 163 2.06 24.37 -14.98
CA GLY A 163 2.52 23.13 -14.39
C GLY A 163 1.75 21.92 -14.90
N THR A 164 2.18 20.74 -14.48
CA THR A 164 1.56 19.45 -14.82
C THR A 164 1.23 18.65 -13.56
N VAL A 165 0.57 17.51 -13.74
CA VAL A 165 0.18 16.63 -12.64
C VAL A 165 0.31 15.15 -13.04
N GLU A 166 0.67 14.32 -12.08
CA GLU A 166 0.82 12.87 -12.22
C GLU A 166 0.03 12.16 -11.09
N PRO A 167 -0.92 11.27 -11.39
CA PRO A 167 -1.54 11.05 -12.71
C PRO A 167 -2.30 12.30 -13.19
N GLY A 168 -2.32 12.54 -14.49
CA GLY A 168 -3.10 13.65 -15.09
C GLY A 168 -4.32 13.17 -15.85
N GLY A 169 -5.33 14.05 -15.98
CA GLY A 169 -6.58 13.73 -16.66
C GLY A 169 -7.44 12.76 -15.84
N THR A 170 -8.21 11.92 -16.53
CA THR A 170 -9.08 10.92 -15.91
C THR A 170 -8.40 9.56 -15.87
N THR A 171 -8.28 8.98 -14.68
CA THR A 171 -7.79 7.61 -14.48
C THR A 171 -8.77 6.84 -13.60
N THR A 172 -9.03 5.59 -13.97
CA THR A 172 -9.94 4.70 -13.24
C THR A 172 -9.17 3.92 -12.18
N TYR A 173 -9.75 3.83 -10.98
CA TYR A 173 -9.20 3.11 -9.85
C TYR A 173 -10.30 2.28 -9.16
N ASN A 174 -9.90 1.25 -8.44
CA ASN A 174 -10.82 0.51 -7.59
C ASN A 174 -11.22 1.36 -6.37
N ARG A 175 -12.45 1.18 -5.86
CA ARG A 175 -12.94 1.88 -4.68
C ARG A 175 -12.03 1.60 -3.49
N ASP A 176 -11.86 2.62 -2.65
CA ASP A 176 -11.02 2.65 -1.46
C ASP A 176 -9.53 2.54 -1.74
N ALA A 177 -9.11 2.43 -3.02
CA ALA A 177 -7.73 2.68 -3.39
C ALA A 177 -7.33 4.08 -2.93
N VAL A 178 -6.15 4.20 -2.32
CA VAL A 178 -5.52 5.50 -2.13
C VAL A 178 -4.61 5.73 -3.34
N VAL A 179 -4.57 6.95 -3.86
CA VAL A 179 -3.76 7.32 -5.02
C VAL A 179 -2.91 8.52 -4.64
N THR A 180 -1.61 8.39 -4.76
CA THR A 180 -0.69 9.52 -4.58
C THR A 180 -0.68 10.35 -5.87
N VAL A 181 -1.14 11.60 -5.77
CA VAL A 181 -1.14 12.56 -6.86
C VAL A 181 -0.05 13.60 -6.63
N ARG A 182 0.64 14.02 -7.69
CA ARG A 182 1.79 14.90 -7.62
C ARG A 182 1.69 16.03 -8.63
N ALA A 183 1.65 17.25 -8.12
CA ALA A 183 1.76 18.46 -8.91
C ALA A 183 3.23 18.77 -9.21
N ILE A 184 3.50 19.17 -10.46
CA ILE A 184 4.82 19.50 -10.96
C ILE A 184 4.75 20.93 -11.50
N PRO A 185 5.06 21.96 -10.68
CA PRO A 185 5.06 23.34 -11.13
C PRO A 185 6.14 23.60 -12.19
N ASP A 186 5.84 24.47 -13.14
CA ASP A 186 6.85 24.96 -14.09
C ASP A 186 7.95 25.77 -13.38
N PRO A 187 9.13 25.94 -14.01
CA PRO A 187 10.19 26.79 -13.46
C PRO A 187 9.67 28.20 -13.12
N GLY A 188 9.91 28.64 -11.88
CA GLY A 188 9.44 29.94 -11.39
C GLY A 188 8.03 29.91 -10.77
N TYR A 189 7.33 28.77 -10.81
CA TYR A 189 6.03 28.58 -10.17
C TYR A 189 6.11 27.71 -8.93
N ARG A 190 5.03 27.71 -8.15
CA ARG A 190 4.74 26.79 -7.05
C ARG A 190 3.27 26.38 -7.08
N VAL A 191 2.93 25.32 -6.36
CA VAL A 191 1.53 24.94 -6.13
C VAL A 191 0.85 26.06 -5.34
N LYS A 192 -0.22 26.63 -5.90
CA LYS A 192 -1.10 27.55 -5.19
C LYS A 192 -2.04 26.76 -4.27
N GLY A 193 -2.58 25.67 -4.78
CA GLY A 193 -3.41 24.74 -4.02
C GLY A 193 -4.10 23.70 -4.88
N TRP A 194 -4.61 22.68 -4.20
CA TRP A 194 -5.56 21.69 -4.70
C TRP A 194 -6.95 22.05 -4.21
N TYR A 195 -7.96 21.94 -5.07
CA TYR A 195 -9.33 22.36 -4.78
C TYR A 195 -10.33 21.28 -5.19
N ASP A 196 -11.42 21.17 -4.45
CA ASP A 196 -12.55 20.32 -4.82
C ASP A 196 -13.47 20.99 -5.86
N VAL A 197 -14.56 20.32 -6.22
CA VAL A 197 -15.57 20.84 -7.16
C VAL A 197 -16.29 22.11 -6.68
N ASN A 198 -16.21 22.44 -5.39
CA ASN A 198 -16.85 23.60 -4.79
C ASN A 198 -15.85 24.74 -4.54
N ASP A 199 -14.65 24.67 -5.14
CA ASP A 199 -13.57 25.65 -4.96
C ASP A 199 -13.07 25.72 -3.50
N VAL A 200 -13.21 24.62 -2.74
CA VAL A 200 -12.69 24.51 -1.38
C VAL A 200 -11.26 24.00 -1.42
N LEU A 201 -10.35 24.72 -0.77
CA LEU A 201 -8.94 24.33 -0.64
C LEU A 201 -8.81 23.01 0.13
N VAL A 202 -8.19 22.02 -0.52
CA VAL A 202 -7.92 20.68 0.02
C VAL A 202 -6.50 20.57 0.55
N SER A 203 -5.51 21.07 -0.20
CA SER A 203 -4.10 21.00 0.17
C SER A 203 -3.28 22.06 -0.56
N ILE A 204 -2.11 22.41 -0.02
CA ILE A 204 -1.10 23.26 -0.68
C ILE A 204 0.19 22.48 -1.00
N GLU A 205 0.25 21.21 -0.62
CA GLU A 205 1.43 20.37 -0.81
C GLU A 205 1.60 19.98 -2.29
N ALA A 206 2.85 19.75 -2.70
CA ALA A 206 3.12 19.25 -4.05
C ALA A 206 2.60 17.83 -4.29
N THR A 207 2.39 17.07 -3.21
CA THR A 207 1.88 15.70 -3.25
C THR A 207 0.71 15.56 -2.31
N LEU A 208 -0.32 14.84 -2.75
CA LEU A 208 -1.55 14.58 -2.02
C LEU A 208 -1.94 13.10 -2.16
N GLU A 209 -2.39 12.49 -1.07
CA GLU A 209 -3.04 11.17 -1.11
C GLU A 209 -4.55 11.35 -1.25
N VAL A 210 -5.11 10.74 -2.30
CA VAL A 210 -6.54 10.81 -2.62
C VAL A 210 -7.15 9.44 -2.40
N VAL A 211 -8.14 9.34 -1.51
CA VAL A 211 -8.91 8.10 -1.32
C VAL A 211 -10.03 8.07 -2.37
N ILE A 212 -10.05 7.01 -3.17
CA ILE A 212 -11.04 6.77 -4.23
C ILE A 212 -12.35 6.30 -3.62
N SER A 213 -13.13 7.24 -3.09
CA SER A 213 -14.43 6.95 -2.49
C SER A 213 -15.45 8.03 -2.86
N ILE A 214 -16.72 7.64 -2.94
CA ILE A 214 -17.80 8.62 -3.05
C ILE A 214 -18.27 9.09 -1.67
N PRO A 215 -18.61 10.38 -1.53
CA PRO A 215 -19.51 10.79 -0.47
C PRO A 215 -20.81 10.00 -0.60
N THR A 216 -21.29 9.45 0.52
CA THR A 216 -22.44 8.53 0.64
C THR A 216 -23.76 9.02 -0.01
N VAL A 217 -23.81 10.27 -0.49
CA VAL A 217 -24.98 10.94 -1.06
C VAL A 217 -25.09 10.83 -2.59
N ILE A 218 -24.03 10.41 -3.31
CA ILE A 218 -24.00 10.39 -4.79
C ILE A 218 -24.05 8.94 -5.33
N SER A 219 -25.10 8.18 -5.00
CA SER A 219 -25.17 6.73 -5.33
C SER A 219 -25.75 6.38 -6.70
N ASN A 220 -26.08 7.34 -7.57
CA ASN A 220 -27.01 7.08 -8.70
C ASN A 220 -26.40 7.10 -10.12
N PHE A 221 -25.06 7.13 -10.28
CA PHE A 221 -24.42 7.00 -11.59
C PHE A 221 -23.49 5.78 -11.64
N LYS A 222 -23.53 5.06 -12.77
CA LYS A 222 -22.73 3.84 -13.03
C LYS A 222 -21.22 4.09 -13.14
N PHE A 223 -20.80 5.36 -13.23
CA PHE A 223 -19.43 5.81 -13.07
C PHE A 223 -19.48 6.97 -12.10
N GLN A 224 -18.87 6.81 -10.93
CA GLN A 224 -18.76 7.89 -9.96
C GLN A 224 -17.43 8.59 -10.21
N ILE A 225 -17.47 9.91 -10.44
CA ILE A 225 -16.30 10.70 -10.82
C ILE A 225 -15.92 11.60 -9.66
N LEU A 226 -14.68 11.47 -9.19
CA LEU A 226 -14.06 12.39 -8.25
C LEU A 226 -13.27 13.43 -9.05
N ASN A 227 -13.56 14.71 -8.85
CA ASN A 227 -12.88 15.80 -9.56
C ASN A 227 -12.02 16.60 -8.59
N LEU A 228 -10.75 16.76 -8.94
CA LEU A 228 -9.78 17.56 -8.21
C LEU A 228 -9.12 18.57 -9.15
N PHE A 229 -8.97 19.80 -8.69
CA PHE A 229 -8.39 20.89 -9.45
C PHE A 229 -7.06 21.29 -8.82
N VAL A 230 -6.05 21.56 -9.63
CA VAL A 230 -4.76 22.09 -9.16
C VAL A 230 -4.46 23.42 -9.83
N GLU A 231 -4.09 24.40 -9.01
CA GLU A 231 -3.65 25.71 -9.45
C GLU A 231 -2.18 25.95 -9.09
N PHE A 232 -1.51 26.71 -9.96
CA PHE A 232 -0.13 27.14 -9.78
C PHE A 232 -0.04 28.66 -9.75
N GLU A 233 0.89 29.19 -8.97
CA GLU A 233 1.18 30.63 -8.89
C GLU A 233 2.67 30.89 -9.03
N LEU A 234 3.02 32.09 -9.51
CA LEU A 234 4.42 32.54 -9.55
C LEU A 234 5.01 32.52 -8.14
N ARG A 235 6.27 32.10 -8.03
CA ARG A 235 7.02 32.26 -6.78
C ARG A 235 7.15 33.75 -6.49
N GLY A 236 6.71 34.14 -5.29
CA GLY A 236 6.96 35.49 -4.80
C GLY A 236 8.45 35.79 -4.73
N THR A 237 8.81 37.05 -5.02
CA THR A 237 10.11 37.62 -4.68
C THR A 237 9.88 38.77 -3.71
N THR A 238 10.54 38.73 -2.56
CA THR A 238 10.56 39.86 -1.63
C THR A 238 11.94 40.50 -1.68
N GLU A 239 11.99 41.75 -2.14
CA GLU A 239 13.20 42.58 -2.01
C GLU A 239 13.40 42.95 -0.53
N VAL A 240 14.55 42.59 0.01
CA VAL A 240 14.96 42.89 1.37
C VAL A 240 15.79 44.17 1.33
N SER A 241 15.20 45.28 1.75
CA SER A 241 15.90 46.56 1.84
C SER A 241 15.82 47.14 3.25
N GLY A 242 16.88 47.85 3.67
CA GLY A 242 17.02 48.43 5.01
C GLY A 242 18.30 47.98 5.72
N GLY A 243 18.48 48.45 6.97
CA GLY A 243 19.54 48.01 7.87
C GLY A 243 18.95 47.50 9.19
N GLY A 244 19.76 46.78 9.98
CA GLY A 244 19.28 46.12 11.20
C GLY A 244 18.61 44.78 10.90
N ASP A 245 17.41 44.56 11.42
CA ASP A 245 16.69 43.28 11.41
C ASP A 245 15.91 42.99 10.11
N ALA A 246 16.16 43.75 9.04
CA ALA A 246 15.40 43.69 7.80
C ALA A 246 15.36 42.28 7.16
N ILE A 247 16.48 41.54 7.21
CA ILE A 247 16.53 40.16 6.71
C ILE A 247 15.72 39.20 7.58
N GLN A 248 15.73 39.39 8.91
CA GLN A 248 14.97 38.56 9.83
C GLN A 248 13.46 38.79 9.65
N MET A 249 13.04 40.05 9.50
CA MET A 249 11.64 40.39 9.23
C MET A 249 11.16 39.83 7.88
N ALA A 250 12.02 39.82 6.86
CA ALA A 250 11.70 39.24 5.57
C ALA A 250 11.58 37.71 5.64
N ILE A 251 12.42 37.05 6.43
CA ILE A 251 12.31 35.60 6.71
C ILE A 251 11.00 35.30 7.45
N ASP A 252 10.67 36.09 8.47
CA ASP A 252 9.47 35.88 9.31
C ASP A 252 8.16 36.09 8.52
N ALA A 253 8.20 36.91 7.47
CA ALA A 253 7.05 37.19 6.60
C ALA A 253 6.98 36.30 5.34
N ALA A 254 8.06 35.59 5.00
CA ALA A 254 8.15 34.82 3.77
C ALA A 254 7.16 33.63 3.76
N LYS A 255 6.48 33.46 2.63
CA LYS A 255 5.68 32.26 2.36
C LYS A 255 6.58 31.10 1.95
N ASN A 256 6.09 29.87 2.10
CA ASN A 256 6.83 28.70 1.67
C ASN A 256 7.26 28.80 0.19
N GLY A 257 8.54 28.56 -0.09
CA GLY A 257 9.14 28.66 -1.42
C GLY A 257 9.33 30.08 -1.99
N GLU A 258 9.19 31.12 -1.18
CA GLU A 258 9.47 32.51 -1.57
C GLU A 258 10.97 32.80 -1.66
N THR A 259 11.39 33.61 -2.63
CA THR A 259 12.79 34.03 -2.78
C THR A 259 12.99 35.40 -2.15
N LEU A 260 13.93 35.51 -1.21
CA LEU A 260 14.38 36.79 -0.67
C LEU A 260 15.58 37.30 -1.49
N ILE A 261 15.49 38.53 -1.98
CA ILE A 261 16.57 39.19 -2.75
C ILE A 261 17.13 40.32 -1.88
N VAL A 262 18.41 40.23 -1.50
CA VAL A 262 19.12 41.18 -0.63
C VAL A 262 20.01 42.11 -1.45
#